data_AF-A0A1I8D0H8-F1
#
_entry.id   AF-A0A1I8D0H8-F1
#
_cell.length_a   1.000
_cell.length_b   1.000
_cell.length_c   1.000
_cell.angle_alpha   90.00
_cell.angle_beta   90.00
_cell.angle_gamma   90.00
#
_symmetry.space_group_name_H-M   'P 1'
#
loop_
_entity.id
_entity.type
_entity.pdbx_description
1 polymer ?
#
loop_
_entity_poly.entity_id
_entity_poly.type
_entity_poly.pdbx_seq_one_letter_code
_entity_poly.pdbx_strand_id
1 'polypeptide(L)'
;MTKGAWVTLATNDEYAIGALVLGESLKKVQTQFDLHILITEQVSAPIKHQLGRVFNEVSVVNVLDSNDTVNLALIERPDLGITFTKLHCWRLTQYEKAVFLDADTLVLQNADELFEKPEFSAASDIGWPDCFNSGVFVFKPSQQTYQSLLKFALSNGSFDGGDQGQAFF
;
A
#
# COMPACT_ATOMS: atom_id res chain seq x y z
N MET A 1 7.99 -19.87 -10.06
CA MET A 1 7.92 -19.09 -8.81
C MET A 1 6.72 -18.17 -8.93
N THR A 2 5.86 -18.16 -7.93
CA THR A 2 4.69 -17.25 -7.82
C THR A 2 5.18 -15.81 -7.91
N LYS A 3 4.57 -14.99 -8.76
CA LYS A 3 5.04 -13.62 -8.98
C LYS A 3 4.50 -12.71 -7.87
N GLY A 4 5.31 -12.40 -6.86
CA GLY A 4 4.88 -11.60 -5.71
C GLY A 4 5.80 -10.43 -5.40
N ALA A 5 5.28 -9.46 -4.64
CA ALA A 5 6.02 -8.27 -4.24
C ALA A 5 5.69 -7.80 -2.81
N TRP A 6 6.70 -7.22 -2.17
CA TRP A 6 6.51 -6.32 -1.04
C TRP A 6 6.10 -4.95 -1.58
N VAL A 7 5.00 -4.41 -1.07
CA VAL A 7 4.42 -3.15 -1.54
C VAL A 7 4.43 -2.14 -0.41
N THR A 8 4.86 -0.92 -0.70
CA THR A 8 4.76 0.21 0.24
C THR A 8 4.26 1.47 -0.48
N LEU A 9 3.94 2.52 0.28
CA LEU A 9 3.43 3.80 -0.22
C LEU A 9 4.20 4.95 0.43
N ALA A 10 4.62 5.92 -0.39
CA ALA A 10 5.10 7.21 0.09
C ALA A 10 4.35 8.36 -0.58
N THR A 11 3.66 9.17 0.22
CA THR A 11 2.84 10.29 -0.29
C THR A 11 3.56 11.63 -0.34
N ASN A 12 4.77 11.71 0.23
CA ASN A 12 5.65 12.88 0.21
C ASN A 12 7.10 12.43 0.50
N ASP A 13 8.03 13.39 0.52
CA ASP A 13 9.46 13.11 0.73
C ASP A 13 9.77 12.54 2.12
N GLU A 14 9.03 12.92 3.16
CA GLU A 14 9.25 12.42 4.53
C GLU A 14 8.93 10.93 4.63
N TYR A 15 7.77 10.50 4.13
CA TYR A 15 7.42 9.09 4.06
C TYR A 15 8.33 8.31 3.11
N ALA A 16 8.82 8.94 2.05
CA ALA A 16 9.75 8.29 1.12
C ALA A 16 11.10 7.96 1.78
N ILE A 17 11.55 8.75 2.77
CA ILE A 17 12.72 8.39 3.58
C ILE A 17 12.46 7.12 4.38
N GLY A 18 11.28 7.00 5.02
CA GLY A 18 10.86 5.77 5.70
C GLY A 18 10.84 4.56 4.74
N ALA A 19 10.25 4.75 3.56
CA ALA A 19 10.21 3.71 2.54
C ALA A 19 11.61 3.29 2.05
N LEU A 20 12.58 4.20 1.94
CA LEU A 20 13.97 3.85 1.63
C LEU A 20 14.58 2.95 2.71
N VAL A 21 14.35 3.26 3.99
CA VAL A 21 14.80 2.44 5.12
C VAL A 21 14.15 1.06 5.07
N LEU A 22 12.84 1.00 4.84
CA LEU A 22 12.08 -0.24 4.70
C LEU A 22 12.64 -1.10 3.54
N GLY A 23 12.82 -0.52 2.36
CA GLY A 23 13.33 -1.25 1.18
C GLY A 23 14.74 -1.80 1.40
N GLU A 24 15.63 -1.03 2.03
CA GLU A 24 16.97 -1.51 2.40
C GLU A 24 16.91 -2.62 3.46
N SER A 25 15.98 -2.55 4.41
CA SER A 25 15.80 -3.60 5.43
C SER A 25 15.37 -4.94 4.80
N LEU A 26 14.46 -4.91 3.82
CA LEU A 26 14.03 -6.09 3.05
C LEU A 26 15.18 -6.70 2.23
N LYS A 27 16.00 -5.87 1.58
CA LYS A 27 17.21 -6.34 0.88
C LYS A 27 18.22 -6.97 1.83
N LYS A 28 18.41 -6.38 3.00
CA LYS A 28 19.36 -6.87 4.02
C LYS A 28 18.99 -8.26 4.54
N VAL A 29 17.68 -8.53 4.69
CA VAL A 29 17.19 -9.87 5.05
C VAL A 29 17.04 -10.80 3.85
N GLN A 30 17.54 -10.39 2.68
CA GLN A 30 17.65 -11.19 1.46
C GLN A 30 16.30 -11.76 0.98
N THR A 31 15.25 -10.93 0.99
CA THR A 31 13.97 -11.35 0.40
C THR A 31 14.16 -11.76 -1.07
N GLN A 32 13.40 -12.78 -1.47
CA GLN A 32 13.39 -13.29 -2.86
C GLN A 32 12.30 -12.63 -3.73
N PHE A 33 11.46 -11.77 -3.14
CA PHE A 33 10.35 -11.11 -3.82
C PHE A 33 10.69 -9.68 -4.26
N ASP A 34 9.99 -9.19 -5.28
CA ASP A 34 10.19 -7.83 -5.80
C ASP A 34 9.81 -6.78 -4.75
N LEU A 35 10.46 -5.62 -4.80
CA LEU A 35 10.10 -4.45 -4.02
C LEU A 35 9.38 -3.45 -4.93
N HIS A 36 8.13 -3.12 -4.61
CA HIS A 36 7.32 -2.15 -5.34
C HIS A 36 6.94 -0.99 -4.42
N ILE A 37 7.16 0.25 -4.86
CA ILE A 37 6.67 1.43 -4.16
C ILE A 37 5.66 2.20 -5.00
N LEU A 38 4.53 2.54 -4.38
CA LEU A 38 3.59 3.54 -4.87
C LEU A 38 4.03 4.92 -4.35
N ILE A 39 4.02 5.93 -5.22
CA ILE A 39 4.31 7.31 -4.83
C ILE A 39 3.29 8.28 -5.39
N THR A 40 3.11 9.43 -4.75
CA THR A 40 2.32 10.53 -5.31
C THR A 40 3.21 11.49 -6.13
N GLU A 41 2.59 12.47 -6.77
CA GLU A 41 3.32 13.56 -7.45
C GLU A 41 4.09 14.47 -6.50
N GLN A 42 3.78 14.45 -5.19
CA GLN A 42 4.43 15.29 -4.18
C GLN A 42 5.84 14.81 -3.82
N VAL A 43 6.21 13.57 -4.16
CA VAL A 43 7.58 13.08 -4.01
C VAL A 43 8.48 13.78 -5.01
N SER A 44 9.57 14.39 -4.55
CA SER A 44 10.49 15.18 -5.38
C SER A 44 11.33 14.30 -6.31
N ALA A 45 11.72 14.84 -7.46
CA ALA A 45 12.52 14.11 -8.45
C ALA A 45 13.83 13.51 -7.88
N PRO A 46 14.59 14.20 -7.00
CA PRO A 46 15.76 13.60 -6.36
C PRO A 46 15.42 12.36 -5.53
N ILE A 47 14.31 12.39 -4.78
CA ILE A 47 13.86 11.25 -3.97
C ILE A 47 13.35 10.12 -4.85
N LYS A 48 12.59 10.40 -5.92
CA LYS A 48 12.19 9.38 -6.92
C LYS A 48 13.40 8.65 -7.49
N HIS A 49 14.48 9.38 -7.79
CA HIS A 49 15.72 8.78 -8.27
C HIS A 49 16.37 7.85 -7.22
N GLN A 50 16.34 8.21 -5.93
CA GLN A 50 16.82 7.32 -4.86
C GLN A 50 15.95 6.07 -4.73
N LEU A 51 14.62 6.24 -4.76
CA LEU A 51 13.68 5.13 -4.71
C LEU A 51 13.93 4.14 -5.85
N GLY A 52 14.19 4.60 -7.07
CA GLY A 52 14.52 3.73 -8.21
C GLY A 52 15.83 2.94 -8.10
N ARG A 53 16.68 3.25 -7.10
CA ARG A 53 17.87 2.44 -6.77
C ARG A 53 17.57 1.35 -5.75
N VAL A 54 16.52 1.55 -4.95
CA VAL A 54 16.13 0.63 -3.88
C VAL A 54 15.05 -0.33 -4.37
N PHE A 55 13.99 0.18 -4.99
CA PHE A 55 12.84 -0.58 -5.42
C PHE A 55 13.02 -1.12 -6.84
N ASN A 56 12.47 -2.31 -7.10
CA ASN A 56 12.40 -2.89 -8.43
C ASN A 56 11.46 -2.08 -9.33
N GLU A 57 10.36 -1.58 -8.76
CA GLU A 57 9.33 -0.81 -9.46
C GLU A 57 8.89 0.41 -8.63
N VAL A 58 8.72 1.55 -9.30
CA VAL A 58 8.24 2.82 -8.71
C VAL A 58 7.06 3.31 -9.53
N SER A 59 5.84 3.18 -9.00
CA SER A 59 4.62 3.62 -9.68
C SER A 59 4.10 4.94 -9.12
N VAL A 60 3.87 5.92 -9.99
CA VAL A 60 3.21 7.17 -9.60
C VAL A 60 1.70 6.97 -9.62
N VAL A 61 1.06 7.22 -8.48
CA VAL A 61 -0.40 7.25 -8.32
C VAL A 61 -0.86 8.69 -8.35
N ASN A 62 -1.64 9.04 -9.37
CA ASN A 62 -2.33 10.31 -9.42
C ASN A 62 -3.79 10.11 -8.99
N VAL A 63 -4.09 10.50 -7.74
CA VAL A 63 -5.43 10.41 -7.14
C VAL A 63 -6.42 11.39 -7.81
N LEU A 64 -5.90 12.46 -8.41
CA LEU A 64 -6.68 13.54 -9.03
C LEU A 64 -6.84 13.36 -10.55
N ASP A 65 -6.40 12.24 -11.12
CA ASP A 65 -6.58 11.99 -12.55
C ASP A 65 -8.07 11.78 -12.86
N SER A 66 -8.70 12.85 -13.36
CA SER A 66 -10.13 13.03 -13.58
C SER A 66 -10.76 12.12 -14.65
N ASN A 67 -9.98 11.24 -15.28
CA ASN A 67 -10.48 10.29 -16.28
C ASN A 67 -11.25 9.10 -15.69
N ASP A 68 -11.09 8.83 -14.38
CA ASP A 68 -11.93 7.88 -13.67
C ASP A 68 -13.10 8.63 -13.02
N THR A 69 -14.34 8.30 -13.39
CA THR A 69 -15.55 8.87 -12.77
C THR A 69 -15.58 8.69 -11.25
N VAL A 70 -14.81 7.72 -10.75
CA VAL A 70 -14.65 7.46 -9.33
C VAL A 70 -13.65 8.43 -8.67
N ASN A 71 -12.63 8.91 -9.38
CA ASN A 71 -11.73 9.96 -8.88
C ASN A 71 -12.45 11.30 -8.72
N LEU A 72 -13.50 11.56 -9.52
CA LEU A 72 -14.35 12.74 -9.34
C LEU A 72 -15.08 12.73 -7.99
N ALA A 73 -15.51 11.56 -7.51
CA ALA A 73 -16.13 11.44 -6.18
C ALA A 73 -15.11 11.66 -5.03
N LEU A 74 -13.82 11.40 -5.29
CA LEU A 74 -12.73 11.64 -4.35
C LEU A 74 -12.42 13.13 -4.19
N ILE A 75 -12.60 13.93 -5.25
CA ILE A 75 -12.44 15.39 -5.21
C ILE A 75 -13.38 16.03 -4.18
N GLU A 76 -14.57 15.45 -3.97
CA GLU A 76 -15.56 15.94 -2.99
C GLU A 76 -15.23 15.54 -1.53
N ARG A 77 -14.20 14.71 -1.31
CA ARG A 77 -13.78 14.18 0.01
C ARG A 77 -12.25 14.27 0.19
N PRO A 78 -11.69 15.49 0.29
CA PRO A 78 -10.24 15.69 0.38
C PRO A 78 -9.59 15.05 1.62
N ASP A 79 -10.37 14.82 2.67
CA ASP A 79 -9.98 14.13 3.91
C ASP A 79 -9.61 12.65 3.68
N LEU A 80 -10.09 12.03 2.61
CA LEU A 80 -9.88 10.61 2.36
C LEU A 80 -8.70 10.32 1.38
N GLY A 81 -8.08 11.35 0.79
CA GLY A 81 -7.15 11.20 -0.34
C GLY A 81 -5.94 10.30 -0.10
N ILE A 82 -5.39 10.30 1.12
CA ILE A 82 -4.23 9.45 1.48
C ILE A 82 -4.64 7.97 1.54
N THR A 83 -5.73 7.66 2.24
CA THR A 83 -6.29 6.29 2.33
C THR A 83 -6.60 5.71 0.96
N PHE A 84 -7.19 6.52 0.06
CA PHE A 84 -7.49 6.07 -1.29
C PHE A 84 -6.23 5.74 -2.08
N THR A 85 -5.15 6.49 -1.89
CA THR A 85 -3.86 6.20 -2.55
C THR A 85 -3.35 4.80 -2.18
N LYS A 86 -3.52 4.38 -0.90
CA LYS A 86 -3.12 3.05 -0.43
C LYS A 86 -3.88 1.92 -1.14
N LEU A 87 -5.18 2.10 -1.40
CA LEU A 87 -5.99 1.12 -2.12
C LEU A 87 -5.50 0.81 -3.53
N HIS A 88 -4.73 1.70 -4.16
CA HIS A 88 -4.13 1.43 -5.47
C HIS A 88 -3.17 0.23 -5.47
N CYS A 89 -2.73 -0.28 -4.30
CA CYS A 89 -1.96 -1.52 -4.24
C CYS A 89 -2.73 -2.71 -4.84
N TRP A 90 -4.07 -2.74 -4.74
CA TRP A 90 -4.89 -3.77 -5.39
C TRP A 90 -4.90 -3.68 -6.92
N ARG A 91 -4.47 -2.57 -7.51
CA ARG A 91 -4.37 -2.43 -8.97
C ARG A 91 -3.09 -3.02 -9.56
N LEU A 92 -2.15 -3.48 -8.72
CA LEU A 92 -0.87 -4.08 -9.13
C LEU A 92 -1.05 -5.52 -9.64
N THR A 93 -1.93 -5.70 -10.63
CA THR A 93 -2.35 -7.01 -11.19
C THR A 93 -1.25 -7.74 -11.95
N GLN A 94 -0.06 -7.15 -12.08
CA GLN A 94 1.14 -7.84 -12.52
C GLN A 94 1.70 -8.83 -11.49
N TYR A 95 1.22 -8.80 -10.24
CA TYR A 95 1.56 -9.74 -9.16
C TYR A 95 0.35 -10.61 -8.79
N GLU A 96 0.62 -11.86 -8.45
CA GLU A 96 -0.37 -12.85 -8.00
C GLU A 96 -0.69 -12.74 -6.51
N LYS A 97 0.28 -12.23 -5.72
CA LYS A 97 0.17 -11.99 -4.28
C LYS A 97 1.12 -10.88 -3.88
N ALA A 98 0.73 -10.08 -2.90
CA ALA A 98 1.58 -9.04 -2.36
C ALA A 98 1.42 -8.95 -0.84
N VAL A 99 2.47 -8.41 -0.20
CA VAL A 99 2.45 -8.04 1.21
C VAL A 99 2.63 -6.54 1.28
N PHE A 100 1.63 -5.85 1.81
CA PHE A 100 1.71 -4.42 2.03
C PHE A 100 2.41 -4.14 3.37
N LEU A 101 3.29 -3.14 3.37
CA LEU A 101 3.98 -2.60 4.53
C LEU A 101 3.89 -1.08 4.50
N ASP A 102 3.37 -0.46 5.57
CA ASP A 102 3.44 1.00 5.73
C ASP A 102 4.92 1.46 5.79
N ALA A 103 5.18 2.68 5.32
CA ALA A 103 6.54 3.21 5.18
C ALA A 103 7.25 3.47 6.53
N ASP A 104 6.52 3.40 7.65
CA ASP A 104 7.02 3.48 9.01
C ASP A 104 7.29 2.11 9.66
N THR A 105 7.21 1.03 8.88
CA THR A 105 7.60 -0.32 9.32
C THR A 105 9.10 -0.60 9.07
N LEU A 106 9.65 -1.59 9.80
CA LEU A 106 11.04 -2.03 9.65
C LEU A 106 11.12 -3.55 9.70
N VAL A 107 11.79 -4.16 8.72
CA VAL A 107 11.95 -5.62 8.64
C VAL A 107 13.26 -6.04 9.32
N LEU A 108 13.15 -6.85 10.37
CA LEU A 108 14.30 -7.30 11.17
C LEU A 108 14.83 -8.68 10.77
N GLN A 109 13.96 -9.54 10.24
CA GLN A 109 14.25 -10.90 9.79
C GLN A 109 13.49 -11.18 8.50
N ASN A 110 13.97 -12.13 7.71
CA ASN A 110 13.24 -12.55 6.50
C ASN A 110 11.86 -13.08 6.92
N ALA A 111 10.82 -12.61 6.22
CA ALA A 111 9.43 -12.95 6.48
C ALA A 111 8.71 -13.38 5.18
N ASP A 112 9.45 -13.98 4.24
CA ASP A 112 8.95 -14.41 2.94
C ASP A 112 7.84 -15.47 3.08
N GLU A 113 7.72 -16.15 4.22
CA GLU A 113 6.60 -17.05 4.54
C GLU A 113 5.23 -16.35 4.56
N LEU A 114 5.19 -15.00 4.67
CA LEU A 114 3.93 -14.25 4.55
C LEU A 114 3.28 -14.46 3.17
N PHE A 115 4.06 -14.73 2.12
CA PHE A 115 3.52 -15.04 0.80
C PHE A 115 2.83 -16.42 0.74
N GLU A 116 2.87 -17.23 1.80
CA GLU A 116 2.09 -18.48 1.89
C GLU A 116 0.69 -18.22 2.46
N LYS A 117 0.45 -17.09 3.13
CA LYS A 117 -0.83 -16.75 3.76
C LYS A 117 -1.93 -16.44 2.73
N PRO A 118 -3.22 -16.70 3.05
CA PRO A 118 -4.34 -16.32 2.20
C PRO A 118 -4.59 -14.80 2.25
N GLU A 119 -5.24 -14.26 1.22
CA GLU A 119 -5.94 -12.97 1.36
C GLU A 119 -7.25 -13.21 2.12
N PHE A 120 -7.64 -12.39 3.09
CA PHE A 120 -6.91 -11.30 3.73
C PHE A 120 -6.24 -11.81 5.02
N SER A 121 -4.96 -11.48 5.24
CA SER A 121 -4.25 -11.82 6.49
C SER A 121 -3.52 -10.59 7.04
N ALA A 122 -3.74 -10.27 8.31
CA ALA A 122 -3.13 -9.14 9.02
C ALA A 122 -2.97 -9.47 10.51
N ALA A 123 -2.18 -8.68 11.23
CA ALA A 123 -2.05 -8.82 12.69
C ALA A 123 -3.17 -8.05 13.41
N SER A 124 -3.63 -8.54 14.57
CA SER A 124 -4.60 -7.82 15.40
C SER A 124 -4.07 -6.45 15.83
N ASP A 125 -4.95 -5.46 15.89
CA ASP A 125 -4.66 -4.15 16.45
C ASP A 125 -4.51 -4.22 17.98
N ILE A 126 -3.59 -3.46 18.55
CA ILE A 126 -3.32 -3.49 19.99
C ILE A 126 -4.42 -2.82 20.83
N GLY A 127 -5.11 -1.83 20.26
CA GLY A 127 -6.17 -1.09 20.95
C GLY A 127 -7.49 -1.86 20.94
N TRP A 128 -7.88 -2.37 19.78
CA TRP A 128 -9.10 -3.16 19.61
C TRP A 128 -8.80 -4.47 18.86
N PRO A 129 -8.62 -5.60 19.57
CA PRO A 129 -8.07 -6.83 18.98
C PRO A 129 -9.00 -7.56 18.00
N ASP A 130 -10.29 -7.22 17.98
CA ASP A 130 -11.23 -7.69 16.95
C ASP A 130 -11.06 -6.92 15.62
N CYS A 131 -10.27 -5.84 15.62
CA CYS A 131 -9.75 -5.18 14.43
C CYS A 131 -8.33 -5.69 14.16
N PHE A 132 -7.91 -5.62 12.90
CA PHE A 132 -6.52 -5.81 12.52
C PHE A 132 -5.86 -4.44 12.29
N ASN A 133 -4.54 -4.40 12.42
CA ASN A 133 -3.73 -3.25 12.06
C ASN A 133 -3.45 -3.29 10.55
N SER A 134 -3.70 -2.19 9.84
CA SER A 134 -3.52 -2.11 8.39
C SER A 134 -2.08 -1.79 7.95
N GLY A 135 -1.14 -1.71 8.89
CA GLY A 135 0.27 -1.44 8.61
C GLY A 135 1.01 -2.61 7.97
N VAL A 136 0.53 -3.83 8.18
CA VAL A 136 1.05 -5.05 7.54
C VAL A 136 -0.09 -5.97 7.16
N PHE A 137 -0.24 -6.27 5.87
CA PHE A 137 -1.23 -7.25 5.42
C PHE A 137 -0.86 -7.97 4.14
N VAL A 138 -1.38 -9.19 4.00
CA VAL A 138 -1.26 -10.02 2.80
C VAL A 138 -2.54 -9.91 1.98
N PHE A 139 -2.37 -9.64 0.68
CA PHE A 139 -3.49 -9.44 -0.26
C PHE A 139 -3.18 -10.00 -1.65
N LYS A 140 -4.21 -10.06 -2.49
CA LYS A 140 -4.13 -10.44 -3.90
C LYS A 140 -4.60 -9.25 -4.74
N PRO A 141 -3.69 -8.64 -5.54
CA PRO A 141 -4.09 -7.58 -6.45
C PRO A 141 -5.24 -8.02 -7.37
N SER A 142 -6.29 -7.21 -7.41
CA SER A 142 -7.51 -7.47 -8.16
C SER A 142 -8.24 -6.15 -8.43
N GLN A 143 -8.49 -5.87 -9.72
CA GLN A 143 -9.27 -4.70 -10.12
C GLN A 143 -10.70 -4.75 -9.55
N GLN A 144 -11.28 -5.94 -9.42
CA GLN A 144 -12.60 -6.13 -8.83
C GLN A 144 -12.58 -5.80 -7.34
N THR A 145 -11.57 -6.26 -6.59
CA THR A 145 -11.43 -5.97 -5.16
C THR A 145 -11.21 -4.47 -4.93
N TYR A 146 -10.34 -3.85 -5.73
CA TYR A 146 -10.15 -2.39 -5.72
C TYR A 146 -11.46 -1.62 -5.89
N GLN A 147 -12.26 -1.97 -6.92
CA GLN A 147 -13.55 -1.31 -7.17
C GLN A 147 -14.54 -1.50 -6.02
N SER A 148 -14.58 -2.70 -5.43
CA SER A 148 -15.44 -2.98 -4.27
C SER A 148 -15.03 -2.17 -3.04
N LEU A 149 -13.73 -2.12 -2.71
CA LEU A 149 -13.20 -1.32 -1.60
C LEU A 149 -13.47 0.17 -1.81
N LEU A 150 -13.23 0.66 -3.02
CA LEU A 150 -13.47 2.05 -3.39
C LEU A 150 -14.95 2.43 -3.27
N LYS A 151 -15.85 1.59 -3.77
CA LYS A 151 -17.31 1.78 -3.62
C LYS A 151 -17.72 1.78 -2.15
N PHE A 152 -17.16 0.87 -1.36
CA PHE A 152 -17.44 0.78 0.07
C PHE A 152 -17.01 2.06 0.80
N ALA A 153 -15.77 2.52 0.59
CA ALA A 153 -15.22 3.72 1.20
C ALA A 153 -16.03 4.98 0.82
N LEU A 154 -16.49 5.10 -0.44
CA LEU A 154 -17.35 6.22 -0.85
C LEU A 154 -18.75 6.17 -0.22
N SER A 155 -19.28 4.98 0.06
CA SER A 155 -20.64 4.80 0.59
C SER A 155 -20.71 4.93 2.11
N ASN A 156 -19.68 4.47 2.83
CA ASN A 156 -19.69 4.33 4.29
C ASN A 156 -18.64 5.22 4.98
N GLY A 157 -17.68 5.78 4.25
CA GLY A 157 -16.56 6.53 4.83
C GLY A 157 -15.62 5.63 5.64
N SER A 158 -14.85 6.26 6.52
CA SER A 158 -14.05 5.58 7.54
C SER A 158 -14.67 5.79 8.91
N PHE A 159 -14.71 4.77 9.76
CA PHE A 159 -15.10 5.00 11.15
C PHE A 159 -13.99 5.70 11.97
N ASP A 160 -12.72 5.58 11.58
CA ASP A 160 -11.56 6.19 12.27
C ASP A 160 -10.90 7.34 11.50
N GLY A 161 -11.41 7.65 10.30
CA GLY A 161 -10.83 8.65 9.39
C GLY A 161 -9.61 8.17 8.59
N GLY A 162 -9.02 7.02 8.93
CA GLY A 162 -7.86 6.40 8.27
C GLY A 162 -8.23 5.23 7.36
N ASP A 163 -7.23 4.48 6.88
CA ASP A 163 -7.41 3.28 6.04
C ASP A 163 -7.87 2.06 6.82
N GLN A 164 -7.44 1.94 8.08
CA GLN A 164 -7.85 0.86 8.98
C GLN A 164 -9.38 0.84 9.18
N GLY A 165 -10.01 2.01 9.31
CA GLY A 165 -11.46 2.12 9.42
C GLY A 165 -12.25 2.15 8.11
N GLN A 166 -11.59 2.23 6.93
CA GLN A 166 -12.27 2.23 5.62
C GLN A 166 -12.38 0.85 4.98
N ALA A 167 -11.40 -0.03 5.21
CA ALA A 167 -11.15 -1.11 4.26
C ALA A 167 -11.71 -2.48 4.64
N PHE A 168 -12.18 -2.73 5.88
CA PHE A 168 -12.42 -4.11 6.32
C PHE A 168 -13.49 -4.34 7.40
N PHE A 169 -14.52 -3.50 7.46
CA PHE A 169 -15.73 -3.79 8.24
C PHE A 169 -16.97 -3.75 7.36
#